data_AF-A0AB37WLX7-F1
#
_entry.id   AF-A0AB37WLX7-F1
#
_cell.length_a   1.000
_cell.length_b   1.000
_cell.length_c   1.000
_cell.angle_alpha   90.00
_cell.angle_beta   90.00
_cell.angle_gamma   90.00
#
_symmetry.space_group_name_H-M   'P 1'
#
loop_
_entity.id
_entity.type
_entity.pdbx_description
1 polymer ?
#
loop_
_entity_poly.entity_id
_entity_poly.type
_entity_poly.pdbx_seq_one_letter_code
_entity_poly.pdbx_strand_id
1 'polypeptide(L)'
;MSSKLAKHHIHTLHLPSAKTTDKRVTLQEIMTTQGTIFQIKEKCTLALTLASAVYHLHNTPWLEETWNLNDICILSQSLLSDQPYISREFPATAASPAQSQRMRIIKNSIIFALGVALLEISYGKPLSTFVTSEDLDANGNRTAFTDYLIADRLAEGLRTRELPNYADATQRCIHCNFEASAYSLDDDDFRERFYQGVIVPLRKDYEYVVSTAVT
;
A
#
# COMPACT_ATOMS: atom_id res chain seq x y z
N MET A 1 23.51 -25.44 -7.10
CA MET A 1 22.49 -24.37 -7.02
C MET A 1 21.50 -24.76 -5.93
N SER A 2 21.40 -23.97 -4.86
CA SER A 2 20.52 -24.29 -3.72
C SER A 2 19.10 -23.81 -4.02
N SER A 3 18.14 -24.72 -4.17
CA SER A 3 16.73 -24.36 -4.37
C SER A 3 16.17 -23.76 -3.09
N LYS A 4 15.86 -22.46 -3.07
CA LYS A 4 15.13 -21.84 -1.97
C LYS A 4 13.66 -22.26 -2.06
N LEU A 5 13.20 -23.09 -1.12
CA LEU A 5 11.80 -23.47 -1.02
C LEU A 5 11.01 -22.29 -0.43
N ALA A 6 10.31 -21.53 -1.27
CA ALA A 6 9.33 -20.55 -0.83
C ALA A 6 8.00 -21.26 -0.55
N LYS A 7 7.48 -21.16 0.68
CA LYS A 7 6.18 -21.72 1.05
C LYS A 7 5.12 -20.62 0.95
N HIS A 8 4.03 -20.90 0.23
CA HIS A 8 2.85 -20.05 0.20
C HIS A 8 1.77 -20.68 1.10
N HIS A 9 1.34 -19.97 2.13
CA HIS A 9 0.31 -20.46 3.04
C HIS A 9 -1.07 -20.15 2.46
N ILE A 10 -1.88 -21.19 2.26
CA ILE A 10 -3.29 -21.03 1.91
C ILE A 10 -4.03 -20.75 3.21
N HIS A 11 -4.56 -19.54 3.38
CA HIS A 11 -5.38 -19.19 4.53
C HIS A 11 -6.79 -19.78 4.35
N THR A 12 -7.27 -20.50 5.36
CA THR A 12 -8.66 -20.96 5.42
C THR A 12 -9.59 -19.73 5.49
N LEU A 13 -10.58 -19.65 4.60
CA LEU A 13 -11.59 -18.61 4.61
C LEU A 13 -12.46 -18.74 5.87
N HIS A 14 -12.13 -18.00 6.92
CA HIS A 14 -13.14 -17.60 7.89
C HIS A 14 -13.80 -16.35 7.31
N LEU A 15 -14.90 -16.52 6.57
CA LEU A 15 -15.69 -15.36 6.17
C LEU A 15 -16.16 -14.68 7.46
N PRO A 16 -15.94 -13.35 7.61
CA PRO A 16 -16.59 -12.62 8.67
C PRO A 16 -18.08 -12.91 8.59
N SER A 17 -18.73 -13.17 9.74
CA SER A 17 -20.19 -13.23 9.81
C SER A 17 -20.72 -11.82 9.58
N ALA A 18 -20.69 -11.36 8.32
CA ALA A 18 -21.16 -10.04 7.92
C ALA A 18 -22.63 -9.94 8.30
N LYS A 19 -22.92 -9.20 9.36
CA LYS A 19 -24.30 -8.79 9.64
C LYS A 19 -24.62 -7.73 8.60
N THR A 20 -25.78 -7.84 7.97
CA THR A 20 -26.26 -7.03 6.83
C THR A 20 -26.32 -5.50 7.08
N THR A 21 -25.87 -5.04 8.25
CA THR A 21 -25.87 -3.65 8.74
C THR A 21 -24.48 -3.03 8.86
N ASP A 22 -23.40 -3.72 8.49
CA ASP A 22 -22.05 -3.17 8.60
C ASP A 22 -21.84 -2.05 7.55
N LYS A 23 -21.73 -0.82 8.03
CA LYS A 23 -21.38 0.33 7.20
C LYS A 23 -19.99 0.11 6.62
N ARG A 24 -19.89 0.11 5.28
CA ARG A 24 -18.61 0.14 4.57
C ARG A 24 -17.97 1.51 4.79
N VAL A 25 -16.71 1.53 5.21
CA VAL A 25 -15.91 2.75 5.34
C VAL A 25 -14.56 2.50 4.68
N THR A 26 -14.10 3.46 3.86
CA THR A 26 -12.79 3.35 3.20
C THR A 26 -11.67 3.75 4.16
N LEU A 27 -10.44 3.29 3.89
CA LEU A 27 -9.28 3.74 4.68
C LEU A 27 -9.10 5.25 4.61
N GLN A 28 -9.33 5.85 3.44
CA GLN A 28 -9.26 7.30 3.27
C GLN A 28 -10.34 8.04 4.07
N GLU A 29 -11.56 7.52 4.16
CA GLU A 29 -12.62 8.08 5.00
C GLU A 29 -12.27 8.03 6.48
N ILE A 30 -11.67 6.91 6.95
CA ILE A 30 -11.18 6.78 8.32
C ILE A 30 -10.15 7.89 8.61
N MET A 31 -9.19 8.08 7.71
CA MET A 31 -8.14 9.07 7.88
C MET A 31 -8.65 10.52 7.84
N THR A 32 -9.59 10.84 6.95
CA THR A 32 -10.11 12.19 6.77
C THR A 32 -11.15 12.60 7.82
N THR A 33 -11.97 11.66 8.29
CA THR A 33 -13.09 11.96 9.21
C THR A 33 -12.63 12.02 10.67
N GLN A 34 -11.59 11.27 11.05
CA GLN A 34 -11.20 11.13 12.46
C GLN A 34 -9.80 11.68 12.78
N GLY A 35 -8.99 12.06 11.79
CA GLY A 35 -7.59 12.44 12.04
C GLY A 35 -6.84 11.29 12.72
N THR A 36 -7.00 10.07 12.17
CA THR A 36 -6.65 8.84 12.87
C THR A 36 -5.14 8.67 12.99
N ILE A 37 -4.66 8.58 14.22
CA ILE A 37 -3.33 8.06 14.53
C ILE A 37 -3.46 6.55 14.65
N PHE A 38 -3.06 5.82 13.60
CA PHE A 38 -3.01 4.35 13.65
C PHE A 38 -1.97 3.89 14.69
N GLN A 39 -2.34 2.91 15.49
CA GLN A 39 -1.41 2.23 16.38
C GLN A 39 -0.43 1.36 15.57
N ILE A 40 0.73 1.07 16.13
CA ILE A 40 1.78 0.29 15.45
C ILE A 40 1.28 -1.06 14.92
N LYS A 41 0.40 -1.74 15.68
CA LYS A 41 -0.23 -3.00 15.27
C LYS A 41 -1.14 -2.83 14.06
N GLU A 42 -1.94 -1.76 14.03
CA GLU A 42 -2.84 -1.45 12.92
C GLU A 42 -2.02 -1.13 11.67
N LYS A 43 -0.98 -0.30 11.79
CA LYS A 43 -0.05 0.03 10.69
C LYS A 43 0.58 -1.21 10.08
N CYS A 44 1.15 -2.10 10.90
CA CYS A 44 1.78 -3.33 10.42
C CYS A 44 0.76 -4.28 9.76
N THR A 45 -0.44 -4.39 10.32
CA THR A 45 -1.52 -5.23 9.78
C THR A 45 -1.98 -4.71 8.42
N LEU A 46 -2.24 -3.41 8.31
CA LEU A 46 -2.65 -2.77 7.07
C LEU A 46 -1.55 -2.89 6.01
N ALA A 47 -0.30 -2.56 6.36
CA ALA A 47 0.82 -2.63 5.42
C ALA A 47 1.02 -4.03 4.83
N LEU A 48 1.03 -5.07 5.68
CA LEU A 48 1.16 -6.45 5.21
C LEU A 48 -0.03 -6.86 4.33
N THR A 49 -1.25 -6.45 4.71
CA THR A 49 -2.45 -6.74 3.91
C THR A 49 -2.35 -6.10 2.54
N LEU A 50 -2.04 -4.81 2.47
CA LEU A 50 -1.97 -4.07 1.21
C LEU A 50 -0.88 -4.62 0.29
N ALA A 51 0.31 -4.89 0.82
CA ALA A 51 1.38 -5.51 0.05
C ALA A 51 1.00 -6.90 -0.48
N SER A 52 0.30 -7.69 0.34
CA SER A 52 -0.21 -9.01 -0.07
C SER A 52 -1.30 -8.89 -1.13
N ALA A 53 -2.19 -7.91 -1.02
CA ALA A 53 -3.22 -7.67 -2.03
C ALA A 53 -2.61 -7.26 -3.37
N VAL A 54 -1.63 -6.34 -3.38
CA VAL A 54 -0.87 -5.98 -4.58
C VAL A 54 -0.24 -7.21 -5.22
N TYR A 55 0.40 -8.07 -4.42
CA TYR A 55 1.05 -9.27 -4.92
C TYR A 55 0.10 -10.31 -5.53
N HIS A 56 -1.12 -10.45 -4.99
CA HIS A 56 -2.08 -11.44 -5.48
C HIS A 56 -3.04 -10.92 -6.54
N LEU A 57 -3.34 -9.62 -6.53
CA LEU A 57 -4.41 -9.02 -7.32
C LEU A 57 -3.90 -8.08 -8.42
N HIS A 58 -2.58 -7.84 -8.53
CA HIS A 58 -2.03 -7.19 -9.71
C HIS A 58 -2.48 -7.95 -10.97
N ASN A 59 -2.82 -7.22 -12.02
CA ASN A 59 -3.35 -7.78 -13.26
C ASN A 59 -4.70 -8.52 -13.12
N THR A 60 -5.46 -8.22 -12.06
CA THR A 60 -6.86 -8.62 -11.96
C THR A 60 -7.76 -7.40 -12.00
N PRO A 61 -9.03 -7.54 -12.42
CA PRO A 61 -10.04 -6.50 -12.24
C PRO A 61 -10.28 -6.13 -10.77
N TRP A 62 -9.58 -6.66 -9.78
CA TRP A 62 -9.73 -6.22 -8.39
C TRP A 62 -8.77 -5.07 -8.02
N LEU A 63 -7.73 -4.82 -8.82
CA LEU A 63 -6.73 -3.79 -8.55
C LEU A 63 -6.32 -3.05 -9.84
N GLU A 64 -6.73 -1.80 -9.98
CA GLU A 64 -6.33 -0.97 -11.12
C GLU A 64 -4.89 -0.46 -11.01
N GLU A 65 -4.30 -0.05 -12.14
CA GLU A 65 -2.96 0.56 -12.16
C GLU A 65 -2.85 1.85 -11.32
N THR A 66 -3.98 2.53 -11.07
CA THR A 66 -4.09 3.81 -10.36
C THR A 66 -4.84 3.70 -9.02
N TRP A 67 -4.86 2.52 -8.40
CA TRP A 67 -5.54 2.30 -7.14
C TRP A 67 -5.01 3.22 -6.02
N ASN A 68 -5.86 3.52 -5.03
CA ASN A 68 -5.51 4.29 -3.84
C ASN A 68 -6.32 3.85 -2.62
N LEU A 69 -6.18 4.55 -1.48
CA LEU A 69 -6.87 4.19 -0.23
C LEU A 69 -8.40 4.28 -0.27
N ASN A 70 -9.03 4.86 -1.32
CA ASN A 70 -10.48 4.79 -1.53
C ASN A 70 -10.94 3.40 -1.98
N ASP A 71 -10.07 2.64 -2.66
CA ASP A 71 -10.39 1.31 -3.20
C ASP A 71 -10.32 0.21 -2.14
N ILE A 72 -9.81 0.54 -0.94
CA ILE A 72 -9.63 -0.39 0.18
C ILE A 72 -10.63 -0.09 1.28
N CYS A 73 -11.35 -1.12 1.70
CA CYS A 73 -12.45 -0.99 2.64
C CYS A 73 -12.25 -1.88 3.87
N ILE A 74 -12.81 -1.43 4.98
CA ILE A 74 -12.79 -2.18 6.24
C ILE A 74 -14.23 -2.25 6.75
N LEU A 75 -14.61 -3.40 7.30
CA LEU A 75 -15.92 -3.55 7.97
C LEU A 75 -15.86 -2.75 9.28
N SER A 76 -16.75 -1.77 9.41
CA SER A 76 -16.71 -0.69 10.42
C SER A 76 -17.05 -1.14 11.86
N GLN A 77 -16.46 -2.23 12.36
CA GLN A 77 -16.57 -2.58 13.79
C GLN A 77 -15.23 -2.50 14.53
N SER A 78 -14.09 -2.70 13.85
CA SER A 78 -12.75 -2.40 14.38
C SER A 78 -11.70 -2.66 13.29
N LEU A 79 -10.65 -1.83 13.19
CA LEU A 79 -9.49 -2.07 12.30
C LEU A 79 -8.78 -3.40 12.61
N LEU A 80 -9.01 -3.93 13.83
CA LEU A 80 -8.49 -5.17 14.35
C LEU A 80 -9.49 -6.33 14.24
N SER A 81 -10.73 -6.08 13.80
CA SER A 81 -11.79 -7.10 13.67
C SER A 81 -11.71 -7.77 12.30
N ASP A 82 -10.70 -8.64 12.19
CA ASP A 82 -10.66 -9.86 11.38
C ASP A 82 -10.88 -9.81 9.86
N GLN A 83 -10.40 -8.77 9.19
CA GLN A 83 -9.71 -8.81 7.87
C GLN A 83 -10.09 -7.58 7.04
N PRO A 84 -9.15 -6.66 6.77
CA PRO A 84 -9.33 -5.68 5.70
C PRO A 84 -9.64 -6.38 4.37
N TYR A 85 -10.58 -5.83 3.59
CA TYR A 85 -11.00 -6.40 2.31
C TYR A 85 -10.97 -5.35 1.20
N ILE A 86 -10.74 -5.79 -0.03
CA ILE A 86 -10.84 -4.91 -1.20
C ILE A 86 -12.27 -5.00 -1.72
N SER A 87 -12.85 -3.84 -1.99
CA SER A 87 -14.22 -3.75 -2.48
C SER A 87 -14.28 -2.84 -3.68
N ARG A 88 -14.69 -3.41 -4.81
CA ARG A 88 -14.77 -2.72 -6.09
C ARG A 88 -16.15 -2.86 -6.68
N GLU A 89 -16.65 -1.77 -7.25
CA GLU A 89 -17.81 -1.81 -8.14
C GLU A 89 -17.33 -2.11 -9.55
N PHE A 90 -17.84 -3.19 -10.15
CA PHE A 90 -17.53 -3.53 -11.52
C PHE A 90 -18.51 -2.81 -12.45
N PRO A 91 -18.07 -1.80 -13.21
CA PRO A 91 -18.96 -1.12 -14.14
C PRO A 91 -19.43 -2.12 -15.21
N ALA A 92 -20.73 -2.08 -15.56
CA ALA A 92 -21.34 -2.95 -16.56
C ALA A 92 -20.77 -2.75 -17.98
N THR A 93 -20.09 -1.62 -18.20
CA THR A 93 -19.42 -1.26 -19.45
C THR A 93 -17.94 -1.05 -19.19
N ALA A 94 -17.10 -1.76 -19.94
CA ALA A 94 -15.66 -1.54 -19.93
C ALA A 94 -15.37 -0.12 -20.42
N ALA A 95 -15.06 0.79 -19.48
CA ALA A 95 -14.49 2.07 -19.84
C ALA A 95 -13.10 1.82 -20.43
N SER A 96 -12.83 2.40 -21.60
CA SER A 96 -11.48 2.39 -22.17
C SER A 96 -10.51 2.95 -21.13
N PRO A 97 -9.37 2.30 -20.86
CA PRO A 97 -8.41 2.81 -19.89
C PRO A 97 -8.03 4.23 -20.32
N ALA A 98 -8.31 5.20 -19.45
CA ALA A 98 -7.80 6.54 -19.64
C ALA A 98 -6.29 6.43 -19.77
N GLN A 99 -5.72 6.91 -20.88
CA GLN A 99 -4.28 6.96 -21.06
C GLN A 99 -3.70 7.89 -20.00
N SER A 100 -3.38 7.34 -18.83
CA SER A 100 -2.59 8.03 -17.84
C SER A 100 -1.24 8.31 -18.51
N GLN A 101 -0.81 9.57 -18.49
CA GLN A 101 0.54 9.90 -18.92
C GLN A 101 1.50 9.16 -17.98
N ARG A 102 1.99 8.00 -18.42
CA ARG A 102 3.00 7.22 -17.68
C ARG A 102 4.19 8.14 -17.44
N MET A 103 4.33 8.59 -16.22
CA MET A 103 5.48 9.37 -15.82
C MET A 103 6.71 8.49 -15.93
N ARG A 104 7.68 8.88 -16.74
CA ARG A 104 8.92 8.11 -16.94
C ARG A 104 9.69 7.84 -15.64
N ILE A 105 9.41 8.60 -14.58
CA ILE A 105 10.00 8.43 -13.25
C ILE A 105 9.38 7.26 -12.48
N ILE A 106 8.07 7.02 -12.63
CA ILE A 106 7.37 5.94 -11.93
C ILE A 106 7.47 4.67 -12.77
N LYS A 107 8.38 3.77 -12.38
CA LYS A 107 8.64 2.52 -13.10
C LYS A 107 7.46 1.54 -13.04
N ASN A 108 6.72 1.56 -11.94
CA ASN A 108 5.54 0.73 -11.72
C ASN A 108 4.53 1.50 -10.84
N SER A 109 3.38 1.86 -11.40
CA SER A 109 2.38 2.70 -10.72
C SER A 109 1.69 1.98 -9.57
N ILE A 110 1.46 0.66 -9.69
CA ILE A 110 0.82 -0.16 -8.64
C ILE A 110 1.69 -0.17 -7.38
N ILE A 111 3.01 -0.34 -7.54
CA ILE A 111 3.96 -0.35 -6.43
C ILE A 111 4.15 1.05 -5.86
N PHE A 112 4.18 2.09 -6.72
CA PHE A 112 4.24 3.47 -6.23
C PHE A 112 3.00 3.81 -5.39
N ALA A 113 1.80 3.43 -5.85
CA ALA A 113 0.56 3.56 -5.09
C ALA A 113 0.61 2.83 -3.73
N LEU A 114 1.21 1.64 -3.69
CA LEU A 114 1.47 0.95 -2.41
C LEU A 114 2.36 1.80 -1.50
N GLY A 115 3.47 2.34 -2.01
CA GLY A 115 4.35 3.20 -1.21
C GLY A 115 3.63 4.44 -0.67
N VAL A 116 2.79 5.09 -1.50
CA VAL A 116 1.97 6.22 -1.07
C VAL A 116 1.00 5.81 0.03
N ALA A 117 0.28 4.69 -0.14
CA ALA A 117 -0.63 4.18 0.87
C ALA A 117 0.08 3.90 2.21
N LEU A 118 1.30 3.34 2.18
CA LEU A 118 2.11 3.10 3.38
C LEU A 118 2.55 4.41 4.06
N LEU A 119 2.89 5.46 3.30
CA LEU A 119 3.15 6.79 3.84
C LEU A 119 1.89 7.37 4.49
N GLU A 120 0.77 7.34 3.79
CA GLU A 120 -0.52 7.82 4.27
C GLU A 120 -0.89 7.14 5.60
N ILE A 121 -0.76 5.81 5.70
CA ILE A 121 -0.98 5.06 6.94
C ILE A 121 -0.01 5.47 8.05
N SER A 122 1.28 5.65 7.76
CA SER A 122 2.28 6.05 8.78
C SER A 122 2.01 7.45 9.34
N TYR A 123 1.67 8.38 8.46
CA TYR A 123 1.45 9.78 8.79
C TYR A 123 0.01 10.09 9.23
N GLY A 124 -0.93 9.18 9.01
CA GLY A 124 -2.34 9.32 9.39
C GLY A 124 -3.11 10.38 8.61
N LYS A 125 -2.58 10.85 7.46
CA LYS A 125 -3.23 11.85 6.60
C LYS A 125 -2.97 11.56 5.12
N PRO A 126 -3.85 12.04 4.22
CA PRO A 126 -3.63 11.91 2.78
C PRO A 126 -2.35 12.62 2.31
N LEU A 127 -1.68 12.07 1.30
CA LEU A 127 -0.44 12.58 0.73
C LEU A 127 -0.58 14.05 0.30
N SER A 128 -1.73 14.39 -0.28
CA SER A 128 -2.07 15.74 -0.76
C SER A 128 -2.00 16.82 0.32
N THR A 129 -2.08 16.45 1.61
CA THR A 129 -2.02 17.38 2.74
C THR A 129 -0.60 17.79 3.12
N PHE A 130 0.42 17.12 2.57
CA PHE A 130 1.82 17.34 2.93
C PHE A 130 2.58 18.25 1.97
N VAL A 131 1.93 18.80 0.95
CA VAL A 131 2.56 19.67 -0.05
C VAL A 131 3.27 20.87 0.59
N THR A 132 4.51 21.12 0.17
CA THR A 132 5.28 22.33 0.52
C THR A 132 5.63 23.11 -0.74
N SER A 133 6.19 24.31 -0.58
CA SER A 133 6.69 25.12 -1.71
C SER A 133 7.82 24.44 -2.50
N GLU A 134 8.56 23.52 -1.88
CA GLU A 134 9.65 22.78 -2.53
C GLU A 134 9.12 21.69 -3.49
N ASP A 135 7.86 21.27 -3.31
CA ASP A 135 7.22 20.24 -4.15
C ASP A 135 6.50 20.84 -5.38
N LEU A 136 6.50 22.18 -5.51
CA LEU A 136 5.76 22.95 -6.52
C LEU A 136 6.70 23.56 -7.56
N ASP A 137 6.16 23.96 -8.70
CA ASP A 137 6.94 24.70 -9.70
C ASP A 137 7.26 26.14 -9.24
N ALA A 138 8.04 26.86 -10.03
CA ALA A 138 8.43 28.25 -9.73
C ALA A 138 7.23 29.22 -9.59
N ASN A 139 6.05 28.84 -10.06
CA ASN A 139 4.82 29.62 -9.97
C ASN A 139 3.91 29.15 -8.82
N GLY A 140 4.33 28.15 -8.04
CA GLY A 140 3.53 27.56 -6.96
C GLY A 140 2.43 26.61 -7.45
N ASN A 141 2.52 26.12 -8.69
CA ASN A 141 1.54 25.16 -9.23
C ASN A 141 2.00 23.72 -9.03
N ARG A 142 1.02 22.82 -8.85
CA ARG A 142 1.29 21.37 -8.86
C ARG A 142 1.67 20.95 -10.27
N THR A 143 2.65 20.07 -10.36
CA THR A 143 3.07 19.43 -11.61
C THR A 143 2.79 17.94 -11.53
N ALA A 144 3.02 17.22 -12.63
CA ALA A 144 2.98 15.77 -12.62
C ALA A 144 3.96 15.18 -11.57
N PHE A 145 5.07 15.86 -11.24
CA PHE A 145 6.07 15.37 -10.29
C PHE A 145 5.71 15.62 -8.83
N THR A 146 4.74 16.50 -8.55
CA THR A 146 4.48 16.96 -7.17
C THR A 146 4.20 15.81 -6.22
N ASP A 147 3.40 14.81 -6.63
CA ASP A 147 3.08 13.67 -5.75
C ASP A 147 4.31 12.80 -5.47
N TYR A 148 5.16 12.61 -6.48
CA TYR A 148 6.44 11.92 -6.31
C TYR A 148 7.36 12.68 -5.35
N LEU A 149 7.49 14.00 -5.50
CA LEU A 149 8.35 14.84 -4.63
C LEU A 149 7.87 14.81 -3.18
N ILE A 150 6.56 14.93 -2.95
CA ILE A 150 5.98 14.79 -1.60
C ILE A 150 6.32 13.41 -1.03
N ALA A 151 6.09 12.35 -1.81
CA ALA A 151 6.31 10.98 -1.34
C ALA A 151 7.78 10.69 -1.04
N ASP A 152 8.70 11.13 -1.91
CA ASP A 152 10.15 11.05 -1.75
C ASP A 152 10.60 11.71 -0.44
N ARG A 153 10.20 12.96 -0.22
CA ARG A 153 10.51 13.73 0.99
C ARG A 153 9.97 13.08 2.26
N LEU A 154 8.74 12.55 2.23
CA LEU A 154 8.17 11.85 3.40
C LEU A 154 8.86 10.51 3.66
N ALA A 155 9.27 9.80 2.60
CA ALA A 155 9.97 8.52 2.72
C ALA A 155 11.33 8.66 3.42
N GLU A 156 12.04 9.77 3.25
CA GLU A 156 13.29 10.07 3.97
C GLU A 156 13.08 10.18 5.49
N GLY A 157 11.95 10.75 5.94
CA GLY A 157 11.63 10.89 7.37
C GLY A 157 11.14 9.60 8.04
N LEU A 158 10.79 8.58 7.26
CA LEU A 158 10.01 7.44 7.74
C LEU A 158 10.75 6.56 8.75
N ARG A 159 12.07 6.42 8.62
CA ARG A 159 12.92 5.64 9.55
C ARG A 159 12.89 6.15 10.99
N THR A 160 12.53 7.41 11.20
CA THR A 160 12.38 8.00 12.54
C THR A 160 11.01 7.75 13.16
N ARG A 161 10.04 7.30 12.35
CA ARG A 161 8.62 7.19 12.73
C ARG A 161 8.15 5.75 12.83
N GLU A 162 8.71 4.87 12.02
CA GLU A 162 8.24 3.48 11.85
C GLU A 162 9.36 2.47 12.10
N LEU A 163 8.96 1.20 12.19
CA LEU A 163 9.89 0.09 12.28
C LEU A 163 10.80 0.03 11.04
N PRO A 164 12.04 -0.47 11.19
CA PRO A 164 13.01 -0.48 10.09
C PRO A 164 12.51 -1.20 8.84
N ASN A 165 11.86 -2.35 8.97
CA ASN A 165 11.39 -3.10 7.80
C ASN A 165 10.23 -2.38 7.10
N TYR A 166 9.30 -1.76 7.85
CA TYR A 166 8.26 -0.89 7.31
C TYR A 166 8.86 0.27 6.51
N ALA A 167 9.83 0.97 7.09
CA ALA A 167 10.46 2.12 6.45
C ALA A 167 11.17 1.71 5.15
N ASP A 168 11.97 0.65 5.20
CA ASP A 168 12.72 0.14 4.05
C ASP A 168 11.79 -0.35 2.93
N ALA A 169 10.72 -1.07 3.28
CA ALA A 169 9.73 -1.55 2.32
C ALA A 169 9.02 -0.38 1.62
N THR A 170 8.66 0.66 2.37
CA THR A 170 8.00 1.86 1.84
C THR A 170 8.91 2.63 0.90
N GLN A 171 10.16 2.90 1.31
CA GLN A 171 11.18 3.56 0.47
C GLN A 171 11.38 2.78 -0.84
N ARG A 172 11.51 1.45 -0.75
CA ARG A 172 11.67 0.60 -1.94
C ARG A 172 10.49 0.69 -2.90
N CYS A 173 9.27 0.84 -2.39
CA CYS A 173 8.07 1.03 -3.21
C CYS A 173 8.06 2.40 -3.90
N ILE A 174 8.38 3.48 -3.17
CA ILE A 174 8.41 4.85 -3.72
C ILE A 174 9.46 5.00 -4.82
N HIS A 175 10.68 4.52 -4.58
CA HIS A 175 11.79 4.63 -5.54
C HIS A 175 11.82 3.51 -6.59
N CYS A 176 10.99 2.49 -6.40
CA CYS A 176 10.99 1.27 -7.19
C CYS A 176 12.41 0.68 -7.36
N ASN A 177 13.14 0.57 -6.24
CA ASN A 177 14.53 0.09 -6.22
C ASN A 177 14.62 -1.43 -5.97
N PHE A 178 14.32 -2.21 -7.00
CA PHE A 178 14.33 -3.68 -6.96
C PHE A 178 15.51 -4.32 -7.72
N GLU A 179 16.37 -3.51 -8.37
CA GLU A 179 17.50 -4.00 -9.18
C GLU A 179 17.09 -5.05 -10.24
N ALA A 180 15.96 -4.81 -10.91
CA ALA A 180 15.40 -5.72 -11.91
C ALA A 180 15.56 -5.18 -13.33
N SER A 181 15.57 -6.09 -14.32
CA SER A 181 15.60 -5.75 -15.74
C SER A 181 14.25 -5.26 -16.27
N ALA A 182 13.15 -5.72 -15.66
CA ALA A 182 11.78 -5.28 -15.93
C ALA A 182 11.11 -4.90 -14.61
N TYR A 183 10.20 -3.92 -14.65
CA TYR A 183 9.50 -3.41 -13.46
C TYR A 183 8.00 -3.73 -13.56
N SER A 184 7.66 -4.96 -13.94
CA SER A 184 6.28 -5.46 -14.01
C SER A 184 6.09 -6.61 -13.03
N LEU A 185 4.98 -6.61 -12.30
CA LEU A 185 4.64 -7.74 -11.42
C LEU A 185 4.27 -9.02 -12.19
N ASP A 186 4.04 -8.91 -13.50
CA ASP A 186 3.91 -10.08 -14.39
C ASP A 186 5.25 -10.77 -14.69
N ASP A 187 6.38 -10.10 -14.40
CA ASP A 187 7.72 -10.67 -14.53
C ASP A 187 8.12 -11.40 -13.23
N ASP A 188 8.45 -12.68 -13.35
CA ASP A 188 8.71 -13.53 -12.18
C ASP A 188 9.90 -13.06 -11.34
N ASP A 189 10.98 -12.54 -11.96
CA ASP A 189 12.15 -12.02 -11.24
C ASP A 189 11.77 -10.75 -10.45
N PHE A 190 11.08 -9.80 -11.08
CA PHE A 190 10.60 -8.62 -10.40
C PHE A 190 9.59 -8.95 -9.28
N ARG A 191 8.69 -9.89 -9.53
CA ARG A 191 7.69 -10.36 -8.57
C ARG A 191 8.32 -11.03 -7.36
N GLU A 192 9.36 -11.85 -7.55
CA GLU A 192 10.14 -12.42 -6.44
C GLU A 192 10.85 -11.32 -5.66
N ARG A 193 11.49 -10.35 -6.33
CA ARG A 193 12.15 -9.21 -5.69
C ARG A 193 11.18 -8.36 -4.88
N PHE A 194 9.97 -8.14 -5.40
CA PHE A 194 8.90 -7.48 -4.65
C PHE A 194 8.54 -8.27 -3.39
N TYR A 195 8.33 -9.58 -3.52
CA TYR A 195 8.00 -10.43 -2.38
C TYR A 195 9.09 -10.38 -1.30
N GLN A 196 10.36 -10.54 -1.68
CA GLN A 196 11.50 -10.53 -0.76
C GLN A 196 11.80 -9.15 -0.19
N GLY A 197 11.61 -8.08 -0.97
CA GLY A 197 11.96 -6.72 -0.60
C GLY A 197 10.87 -5.94 0.11
N VAL A 198 9.62 -6.42 0.07
CA VAL A 198 8.44 -5.72 0.64
C VAL A 198 7.64 -6.65 1.56
N ILE A 199 7.13 -7.77 1.06
CA ILE A 199 6.23 -8.65 1.85
C ILE A 199 6.96 -9.29 3.02
N VAL A 200 8.13 -9.90 2.78
CA VAL A 200 8.89 -10.58 3.84
C VAL A 200 9.28 -9.63 4.98
N PRO A 201 9.84 -8.43 4.72
CA PRO A 201 10.12 -7.44 5.76
C PRO A 201 8.87 -7.00 6.54
N LEU A 202 7.77 -6.67 5.84
CA LEU A 202 6.52 -6.26 6.50
C LEU A 202 5.92 -7.37 7.37
N ARG A 203 6.05 -8.63 6.94
CA ARG A 203 5.62 -9.79 7.74
C ARG A 203 6.42 -9.89 9.04
N LYS A 204 7.73 -9.66 9.01
CA LYS A 204 8.57 -9.70 10.23
C LYS A 204 8.13 -8.65 11.25
N ASP A 205 7.83 -7.43 10.79
CA ASP A 205 7.32 -6.37 11.68
C ASP A 205 5.94 -6.74 12.25
N TYR A 206 5.05 -7.27 11.42
CA TYR A 206 3.75 -7.77 11.88
C TYR A 206 3.89 -8.86 12.96
N GLU A 207 4.71 -9.89 12.71
CA GLU A 207 4.97 -10.98 13.66
C GLU A 207 5.61 -10.46 14.96
N TYR A 208 6.55 -9.53 14.86
CA TYR A 208 7.14 -8.86 16.02
C TYR A 208 6.09 -8.12 16.86
N VAL A 209 5.23 -7.33 16.25
CA VAL A 209 4.20 -6.55 16.96
C VAL A 209 3.09 -7.45 17.53
N VAL A 210 2.72 -8.52 16.83
CA VAL A 210 1.71 -9.46 17.32
C VAL A 210 2.25 -10.29 18.49
N SER A 211 3.50 -10.75 18.43
CA SER A 211 4.12 -11.54 19.49
C SER A 211 4.36 -10.75 20.78
N THR A 212 4.71 -9.47 20.66
CA THR A 212 4.93 -8.57 21.81
C THR A 212 3.63 -8.10 22.48
N ALA A 213 2.50 -8.14 21.78
CA ALA A 213 1.19 -7.80 22.35
C ALA A 213 0.55 -8.92 23.21
N VAL A 214 1.14 -10.12 23.23
CA VAL A 214 0.68 -11.27 24.02
C VAL A 214 1.41 -11.39 25.37
N THR A 215 2.41 -10.53 25.61
CA THR A 215 3.17 -10.46 26.87
C THR A 215 2.72 -9.26 27.68
#